data_AF-A0A1Y2LL15-F1
#
_entry.id   AF-A0A1Y2LL15-F1
#
_cell.length_a   1.000
_cell.length_b   1.000
_cell.length_c   1.000
_cell.angle_alpha   90.00
_cell.angle_beta   90.00
_cell.angle_gamma   90.00
#
_symmetry.space_group_name_H-M   'P 1'
#
loop_
_entity.id
_entity.type
_entity.pdbx_description
1 polymer ?
#
loop_
_entity_poly.entity_id
_entity_poly.type
_entity_poly.pdbx_seq_one_letter_code
_entity_poly.pdbx_strand_id
1 'polypeptide(L)'
;MSVIMSAGQASALPSSLRNSIYSTLLSTGGIRNIESALVQLLQTSGFQYHLRVYITDLFRTGQATTANEAYDLAMARIRECMAEGERETGRSGVNGDDGEVEAGDLRLPSEVVREGSRVVKRELERVVVIETE
;
A
#
# COMPACT_ATOMS: atom_id res chain seq x y z
N MET A 1 -23.69 13.00 -2.02
CA MET A 1 -23.47 14.00 -0.94
C MET A 1 -21.97 14.16 -0.81
N SER A 2 -21.45 15.35 -1.06
CA SER A 2 -20.03 15.67 -0.91
C SER A 2 -19.80 16.41 0.40
N VAL A 3 -18.71 16.10 1.10
CA VAL A 3 -18.37 16.77 2.37
C VAL A 3 -17.42 17.93 2.09
N ILE A 4 -17.78 19.14 2.50
CA ILE A 4 -16.99 20.37 2.31
C ILE A 4 -16.08 20.60 3.54
N MET A 5 -14.80 20.96 3.35
CA MET A 5 -13.81 21.12 4.42
C MET A 5 -12.78 22.24 4.20
N SER A 6 -12.22 22.81 5.28
CA SER A 6 -11.03 23.69 5.20
C SER A 6 -9.71 22.94 5.48
N ALA A 7 -8.59 23.48 4.99
CA ALA A 7 -7.27 22.83 5.09
C ALA A 7 -6.83 22.52 6.53
N GLY A 8 -7.23 23.34 7.52
CA GLY A 8 -6.91 23.14 8.93
C GLY A 8 -7.65 21.95 9.58
N GLN A 9 -8.80 21.55 9.04
CA GLN A 9 -9.59 20.41 9.54
C GLN A 9 -9.09 19.05 9.03
N ALA A 10 -8.22 19.05 8.01
CA ALA A 10 -7.66 17.83 7.43
C ALA A 10 -6.64 17.14 8.36
N SER A 11 -5.97 17.88 9.24
CA SER A 11 -4.88 17.35 10.09
C SER A 11 -5.34 16.47 11.25
N ALA A 12 -6.62 16.55 11.66
CA ALA A 12 -7.23 15.71 12.69
C ALA A 12 -8.72 15.51 12.40
N LEU A 13 -9.03 14.62 11.45
CA LEU A 13 -10.41 14.33 11.05
C LEU A 13 -11.25 13.84 12.24
N PRO A 14 -12.34 14.53 12.62
CA PRO A 14 -13.28 14.05 13.64
C PRO A 14 -13.79 12.63 13.31
N SER A 15 -14.02 11.80 14.34
CA SER A 15 -14.44 10.40 14.16
C SER A 15 -15.76 10.27 13.37
N SER A 16 -16.71 11.18 13.60
CA SER A 16 -17.97 11.26 12.85
C SER A 16 -17.74 11.52 11.36
N LEU A 17 -16.75 12.35 11.04
CA LEU A 17 -16.40 12.70 9.67
C LEU A 17 -15.72 11.55 8.94
N ARG A 18 -14.78 10.85 9.59
CA ARG A 18 -14.19 9.62 9.06
C ARG A 18 -15.27 8.59 8.72
N ASN A 19 -16.24 8.40 9.60
CA ASN A 19 -17.35 7.47 9.37
C ASN A 19 -18.22 7.89 8.17
N SER A 20 -18.45 9.20 7.99
CA SER A 20 -19.18 9.73 6.83
C SER A 20 -18.43 9.54 5.51
N ILE A 21 -17.11 9.72 5.49
CA ILE A 21 -16.27 9.45 4.31
C ILE A 21 -16.29 7.95 4.00
N TYR A 22 -16.12 7.08 4.99
CA TYR A 22 -16.16 5.64 4.79
C TYR A 22 -17.52 5.16 4.26
N SER A 23 -18.63 5.63 4.82
CA SER A 23 -19.96 5.25 4.34
C SER A 23 -20.23 5.75 2.92
N THR A 24 -19.72 6.93 2.56
CA THR A 24 -19.85 7.49 1.22
C THR A 24 -18.97 6.74 0.21
N LEU A 25 -17.71 6.44 0.53
CA LEU A 25 -16.83 5.61 -0.31
C LEU A 25 -17.36 4.19 -0.49
N LEU A 26 -18.00 3.62 0.54
CA LEU A 26 -18.60 2.30 0.46
C LEU A 26 -19.84 2.30 -0.46
N SER A 27 -20.74 3.27 -0.31
CA SER A 27 -21.97 3.36 -1.12
C SER A 27 -21.70 3.69 -2.60
N THR A 28 -20.63 4.44 -2.88
CA THR A 28 -20.23 4.80 -4.25
C THR A 28 -19.34 3.75 -4.92
N GLY A 29 -18.91 2.71 -4.19
CA GLY A 29 -17.96 1.71 -4.69
C GLY A 29 -16.52 2.18 -4.75
N GLY A 30 -16.20 3.38 -4.23
CA GLY A 30 -14.84 3.92 -4.19
C GLY A 30 -13.85 2.99 -3.48
N ILE A 31 -14.26 2.33 -2.39
CA ILE A 31 -13.40 1.35 -1.68
C ILE A 31 -13.02 0.19 -2.61
N ARG A 32 -14.01 -0.37 -3.32
CA ARG A 32 -13.80 -1.49 -4.24
C ARG A 32 -12.91 -1.09 -5.43
N ASN A 33 -13.04 0.15 -5.91
CA ASN A 33 -12.20 0.68 -6.97
C ASN A 33 -10.75 0.85 -6.52
N ILE A 34 -10.53 1.38 -5.32
CA ILE A 34 -9.20 1.50 -4.70
C ILE A 34 -8.57 0.12 -4.55
N GLU A 35 -9.32 -0.84 -3.98
CA GLU A 35 -8.85 -2.21 -3.78
C GLU A 35 -8.47 -2.88 -5.10
N SER A 36 -9.36 -2.84 -6.10
CA SER A 36 -9.11 -3.44 -7.41
C SER A 36 -7.86 -2.87 -8.08
N ALA A 37 -7.70 -1.54 -8.05
CA ALA A 37 -6.54 -0.88 -8.63
C ALA A 37 -5.23 -1.22 -7.89
N LEU A 38 -5.25 -1.23 -6.55
CA LEU A 38 -4.08 -1.63 -5.75
C LEU A 38 -3.70 -3.09 -5.99
N VAL A 39 -4.68 -4.00 -6.06
CA VAL A 39 -4.43 -5.41 -6.38
C VAL A 39 -3.78 -5.55 -7.74
N GLN A 40 -4.29 -4.84 -8.76
CA GLN A 40 -3.71 -4.86 -10.10
C GLN A 40 -2.27 -4.32 -10.09
N LEU A 41 -2.02 -3.18 -9.43
CA LEU A 41 -0.68 -2.58 -9.31
C LEU A 41 0.32 -3.52 -8.62
N LEU A 42 -0.10 -4.21 -7.55
CA LEU A 42 0.72 -5.19 -6.83
C LEU A 42 0.99 -6.47 -7.65
N GLN A 43 0.06 -6.83 -8.54
CA GLN A 43 0.24 -7.95 -9.45
C GLN A 43 1.22 -7.62 -10.57
N THR A 44 1.03 -6.49 -11.23
CA THR A 44 1.87 -6.08 -12.37
C THR A 44 3.29 -5.72 -11.95
N SER A 45 3.48 -5.30 -10.71
CA SER A 45 4.80 -5.00 -10.16
C SER A 45 5.61 -6.24 -9.75
N GLY A 46 5.02 -7.44 -9.82
CA GLY A 46 5.67 -8.68 -9.38
C GLY A 46 5.68 -8.88 -7.86
N PHE A 47 5.27 -7.90 -7.06
CA PHE A 47 5.28 -7.99 -5.60
C PHE A 47 4.54 -9.22 -5.07
N GLN A 48 3.35 -9.53 -5.61
CA GLN A 48 2.59 -10.72 -5.20
C GLN A 48 3.32 -12.04 -5.50
N TYR A 49 4.12 -12.07 -6.56
CA TYR A 49 4.94 -13.23 -6.89
C TYR A 49 6.07 -13.41 -5.87
N HIS A 50 6.83 -12.35 -5.58
CA HIS A 50 7.89 -12.39 -4.57
C HIS A 50 7.37 -12.77 -3.19
N LEU A 51 6.22 -12.21 -2.78
CA LEU A 51 5.57 -12.57 -1.53
C LEU A 51 5.18 -14.06 -1.48
N ARG A 52 4.64 -14.61 -2.58
CA ARG A 52 4.30 -16.03 -2.66
C ARG A 52 5.53 -16.92 -2.55
N VAL A 53 6.62 -16.55 -3.23
CA VAL A 53 7.89 -17.30 -3.17
C VAL A 53 8.43 -17.30 -1.74
N TYR A 54 8.46 -16.15 -1.08
CA TYR A 54 8.90 -16.03 0.32
C TYR A 54 8.05 -16.88 1.27
N ILE A 55 6.73 -16.78 1.21
CA ILE A 55 5.83 -17.59 2.06
C ILE A 55 6.04 -19.09 1.79
N THR A 56 6.21 -19.47 0.51
CA THR A 56 6.49 -20.87 0.15
C THR A 56 7.81 -21.33 0.78
N ASP A 57 8.82 -20.48 0.78
CA ASP A 57 10.11 -20.79 1.40
C ASP A 57 10.01 -20.91 2.93
N LEU A 58 9.23 -20.05 3.60
CA LEU A 58 8.95 -20.17 5.03
C LEU A 58 8.39 -21.55 5.41
N PHE A 59 7.49 -22.08 4.59
CA PHE A 59 6.92 -23.41 4.82
C PHE A 59 7.87 -24.54 4.43
N ARG A 60 8.70 -24.37 3.40
CA ARG A 60 9.70 -25.38 2.99
C ARG A 60 10.83 -25.53 4.01
N THR A 61 11.28 -24.42 4.56
CA THR A 61 12.34 -24.37 5.58
C THR A 61 11.82 -24.75 6.98
N GLY A 62 10.50 -24.78 7.17
CA GLY A 62 9.85 -25.05 8.45
C GLY A 62 9.90 -23.88 9.42
N GLN A 63 10.26 -22.67 8.95
CA GLN A 63 10.23 -21.44 9.76
C GLN A 63 8.80 -21.03 10.12
N ALA A 64 7.83 -21.32 9.25
CA ALA A 64 6.42 -21.22 9.56
C ALA A 64 5.76 -22.59 9.48
N THR A 65 4.95 -22.92 10.46
CA THR A 65 4.16 -24.16 10.50
C THR A 65 2.66 -23.89 10.43
N THR A 66 2.25 -22.65 10.70
CA THR A 66 0.87 -22.19 10.60
C THR A 66 0.74 -20.97 9.69
N ALA A 67 -0.49 -20.73 9.20
CA ALA A 67 -0.79 -19.56 8.36
C ALA A 67 -0.57 -18.23 9.10
N ASN A 68 -0.85 -18.20 10.41
CA ASN A 68 -0.65 -17.00 11.22
C ASN A 68 0.85 -16.69 11.39
N GLU A 69 1.68 -17.70 11.66
CA GLU A 69 3.14 -17.55 11.73
C GLU A 69 3.72 -17.03 10.41
N ALA A 70 3.28 -17.59 9.28
CA ALA A 70 3.73 -17.13 7.97
C ALA A 70 3.32 -15.68 7.70
N TYR A 71 2.12 -15.27 8.13
CA TYR A 71 1.64 -13.89 8.02
C TYR A 71 2.51 -12.93 8.85
N ASP A 72 2.78 -13.27 10.11
CA ASP A 72 3.57 -12.43 11.02
C ASP A 72 5.01 -12.28 10.51
N LEU A 73 5.63 -13.38 10.05
CA LEU A 73 6.99 -13.36 9.48
C LEU A 73 7.06 -12.59 8.17
N ALA A 74 6.06 -12.74 7.28
CA ALA A 74 6.00 -11.98 6.04
C ALA A 74 5.80 -10.48 6.30
N MET A 75 4.92 -10.12 7.25
CA MET A 75 4.68 -8.72 7.60
C MET A 75 5.89 -8.10 8.29
N ALA A 76 6.61 -8.83 9.14
CA ALA A 76 7.86 -8.39 9.73
C ALA A 76 8.91 -8.12 8.64
N ARG A 77 9.07 -9.06 7.69
CA ARG A 77 10.02 -8.91 6.59
C ARG A 77 9.70 -7.72 5.68
N ILE A 78 8.43 -7.51 5.34
CA ILE A 78 7.98 -6.33 4.57
C ILE A 78 8.36 -5.04 5.30
N ARG A 79 8.14 -4.96 6.62
CA ARG A 79 8.48 -3.76 7.41
C ARG A 79 9.99 -3.52 7.45
N GLU A 80 10.80 -4.56 7.63
CA GLU A 80 12.26 -4.48 7.60
C GLU A 80 12.76 -3.97 6.25
N CYS A 81 12.31 -4.59 5.16
CA CYS A 81 12.63 -4.20 3.79
C CYS A 81 12.28 -2.72 3.52
N MET A 82 11.12 -2.26 3.98
CA MET A 82 10.70 -0.87 3.85
C MET A 82 11.57 0.10 4.67
N ALA A 83 11.97 -0.27 5.89
CA ALA A 83 12.84 0.54 6.74
C ALA A 83 14.30 0.58 6.24
N GLU A 84 14.77 -0.48 5.60
CA GLU A 84 16.10 -0.55 4.98
C GLU A 84 16.18 0.35 3.73
N GLY A 85 15.12 0.42 2.93
CA GLY A 85 15.05 1.30 1.76
C GLY A 85 15.15 2.80 2.07
N GLU A 86 14.73 3.24 3.26
CA GLU A 86 14.88 4.64 3.71
C GLU A 86 16.32 4.98 4.15
N ARG A 87 17.15 3.98 4.43
CA ARG A 87 18.59 4.19 4.73
C ARG A 87 19.43 4.32 3.48
N GLU A 88 18.97 3.77 2.36
CA GLU A 88 19.64 3.83 1.05
C GLU A 88 19.25 5.04 0.18
N THR A 89 18.31 5.89 0.62
CA THR A 89 17.89 7.14 -0.06
C THR A 89 18.97 8.24 -0.15
N GLY A 90 20.25 7.88 -0.05
CA GLY A 90 21.39 8.68 -0.49
C GLY A 90 21.92 8.34 -1.89
N ARG A 91 21.44 7.28 -2.55
CA ARG A 91 21.85 6.92 -3.91
C ARG A 91 20.65 6.92 -4.87
N SER A 92 20.48 8.05 -5.56
CA SER A 92 19.87 8.04 -6.89
C SER A 92 20.66 7.08 -7.77
N GLY A 93 20.06 5.95 -8.10
CA GLY A 93 20.57 4.98 -9.05
C GLY A 93 19.54 4.76 -10.15
N VAL A 94 19.43 5.72 -11.07
CA VAL A 94 19.07 5.40 -12.45
C VAL A 94 20.17 4.46 -12.95
N ASN A 95 19.84 3.19 -13.16
CA ASN A 95 20.28 2.33 -14.27
C ASN A 95 20.12 0.86 -13.90
N GLY A 96 19.71 0.08 -14.91
CA GLY A 96 19.43 -1.33 -14.78
C GLY A 96 20.60 -2.13 -14.22
N ASP A 97 20.27 -3.02 -13.31
CA ASP A 97 21.03 -4.20 -13.02
C ASP A 97 20.01 -5.33 -12.97
N ASP A 98 20.21 -6.33 -13.81
CA ASP A 98 19.50 -7.61 -13.85
C ASP A 98 19.99 -8.46 -12.66
N GLY A 99 20.02 -7.82 -11.49
CA GLY A 99 20.45 -8.37 -10.22
C GLY A 99 19.28 -9.13 -9.66
N GLU A 100 19.43 -10.46 -9.66
CA GLU A 100 18.63 -11.44 -8.95
C GLU A 100 17.89 -10.78 -7.77
N VAL A 101 16.59 -10.56 -7.90
CA VAL A 101 15.77 -10.08 -6.78
C VAL A 101 15.90 -11.16 -5.72
N GLU A 102 16.81 -10.94 -4.76
CA GLU A 102 17.10 -11.89 -3.69
C GLU A 102 15.76 -12.36 -3.13
N ALA A 103 15.60 -13.68 -3.01
CA ALA A 103 14.38 -14.32 -2.52
C ALA A 103 14.13 -13.89 -1.07
N GLY A 104 13.54 -12.70 -0.90
CA GLY A 104 13.52 -12.01 0.39
C GLY A 104 13.42 -10.48 0.28
N ASP A 105 13.57 -9.86 -0.89
CA ASP A 105 13.24 -8.45 -1.08
C ASP A 105 11.72 -8.28 -1.25
N LEU A 106 11.05 -7.92 -0.15
CA LEU A 106 9.62 -7.62 -0.10
C LEU A 106 9.37 -6.12 0.02
N ARG A 107 10.22 -5.29 -0.60
CA ARG A 107 9.97 -3.84 -0.70
C ARG A 107 8.77 -3.57 -1.59
N LEU A 108 7.91 -2.66 -1.13
CA LEU A 108 6.81 -2.18 -1.93
C LEU A 108 7.36 -1.26 -3.04
N PRO A 109 7.12 -1.55 -4.33
CA PRO A 109 7.66 -0.72 -5.40
C PRO A 109 7.11 0.72 -5.33
N SER A 110 7.99 1.70 -5.50
CA SER A 110 7.64 3.13 -5.39
C SER A 110 6.56 3.56 -6.39
N GLU A 111 6.50 2.89 -7.55
CA GLU A 111 5.44 3.08 -8.54
C GLU A 111 4.07 2.68 -8.02
N VAL A 112 3.97 1.58 -7.26
CA VAL A 112 2.71 1.14 -6.63
C VAL A 112 2.26 2.17 -5.60
N VAL A 113 3.18 2.72 -4.81
CA VAL A 113 2.85 3.78 -3.83
C VAL A 113 2.36 5.05 -4.53
N ARG A 114 3.05 5.47 -5.59
CA ARG A 114 2.71 6.68 -6.36
C ARG A 114 1.37 6.53 -7.08
N GLU A 115 1.16 5.45 -7.82
CA GLU A 115 -0.10 5.25 -8.55
C GLU A 115 -1.25 4.89 -7.59
N GLY A 116 -0.99 4.11 -6.55
CA GLY A 116 -1.96 3.79 -5.51
C GLY A 116 -2.47 5.05 -4.80
N SER A 117 -1.57 5.94 -4.39
CA SER A 117 -1.96 7.22 -3.77
C SER A 117 -2.75 8.13 -4.72
N ARG A 118 -2.45 8.11 -6.02
CA ARG A 118 -3.26 8.81 -7.04
C ARG A 118 -4.67 8.25 -7.17
N VAL A 119 -4.83 6.93 -7.12
CA VAL A 119 -6.15 6.30 -7.16
C VAL A 119 -6.95 6.66 -5.92
N VAL A 120 -6.36 6.56 -4.74
CA VAL A 120 -7.00 6.95 -3.48
C VAL A 120 -7.43 8.42 -3.54
N LYS A 121 -6.54 9.32 -3.98
CA LYS A 121 -6.85 10.74 -4.13
C LYS A 121 -8.03 10.96 -5.08
N ARG A 122 -8.04 10.32 -6.25
CA ARG A 122 -9.13 10.44 -7.24
C ARG A 122 -10.48 9.98 -6.67
N GLU A 123 -10.51 8.89 -5.92
CA GLU A 123 -11.74 8.41 -5.31
C GLU A 123 -12.20 9.30 -4.15
N LEU A 124 -11.26 9.87 -3.38
CA LEU A 124 -11.55 10.86 -2.34
C LEU A 124 -12.09 12.17 -2.90
N GLU A 125 -11.57 12.68 -4.02
CA GLU A 125 -12.05 13.89 -4.69
C GLU A 125 -13.51 13.80 -5.14
N ARG A 126 -14.04 12.58 -5.33
CA ARG A 126 -15.45 12.38 -5.67
C ARG A 126 -16.39 12.53 -4.48
N VAL A 127 -15.87 12.38 -3.27
CA VAL A 127 -16.68 12.32 -2.03
C VAL A 127 -16.38 13.48 -1.08
N VAL A 128 -15.21 14.09 -1.19
CA VAL A 128 -14.76 15.23 -0.38
C VAL A 128 -14.47 16.41 -1.29
N VAL A 129 -14.99 17.58 -0.89
CA VAL A 129 -14.67 18.89 -1.42
C VAL A 129 -13.87 19.62 -0.34
N ILE A 130 -12.73 20.19 -0.69
CA ILE A 130 -11.95 21.02 0.23
C ILE A 130 -12.08 22.46 -0.24
N GLU A 131 -12.82 23.28 0.50
CA GLU A 131 -12.86 24.72 0.32
C GLU A 131 -11.67 25.32 1.06
N THR A 132 -10.74 25.90 0.29
CA THR A 132 -9.64 26.70 0.83
C THR A 132 -10.05 28.15 0.74
N GLU A 133 -10.30 28.78 1.90
CA GLU A 133 -10.36 30.25 2.02
C GLU A 133 -8.97 30.86 1.82
#